data_AF-A0A093IAB9-F1
#
_entry.id   AF-A0A093IAB9-F1
#
_cell.length_a   1.000
_cell.length_b   1.000
_cell.length_c   1.000
_cell.angle_alpha   90.00
_cell.angle_beta   90.00
_cell.angle_gamma   90.00
#
_symmetry.space_group_name_H-M   'P 1'
#
loop_
_entity.id
_entity.type
_entity.pdbx_description
1 polymer ?
#
loop_
_entity_poly.entity_id
_entity_poly.type
_entity_poly.pdbx_seq_one_letter_code
_entity_poly.pdbx_strand_id
1 'polypeptide(L)' 'NGQKLKHRKFHLNLRKNFFTVLVTQHWSRLPREVVEPPSLEIFKTCLDVILGNML' A
#
# COMPACT_ATOMS: atom_id res chain seq x y z
N ASN A 1 21.36 -11.66 -25.20
CA ASN A 1 20.10 -11.38 -24.45
C ASN A 1 20.25 -10.80 -23.02
N GLY A 2 21.45 -10.77 -22.41
CA GLY A 2 21.62 -10.30 -21.02
C GLY A 2 21.54 -8.78 -20.78
N GLN A 3 21.90 -7.95 -21.75
CA GLN A 3 21.88 -6.48 -21.58
C GLN A 3 20.45 -5.90 -21.45
N LYS A 4 19.48 -6.44 -22.20
CA LYS A 4 18.06 -6.05 -22.11
C LYS A 4 17.44 -6.38 -20.75
N LEU A 5 17.88 -7.47 -20.11
CA LEU A 5 17.42 -7.86 -18.77
C LEU A 5 17.96 -6.93 -17.68
N LYS A 6 19.24 -6.52 -17.77
CA LYS A 6 19.83 -5.54 -16.85
C LYS A 6 19.13 -4.19 -16.92
N HIS A 7 18.81 -3.72 -18.13
CA HIS A 7 18.06 -2.47 -18.32
C HIS A 7 16.64 -2.52 -17.74
N ARG A 8 15.90 -3.62 -17.98
CA ARG A 8 14.56 -3.81 -17.36
C ARG A 8 14.64 -3.89 -15.85
N LYS A 9 15.63 -4.59 -15.29
CA LYS A 9 15.83 -4.68 -13.83
C LYS A 9 16.15 -3.32 -13.23
N PHE A 10 16.99 -2.53 -13.90
CA PHE A 10 17.31 -1.15 -13.49
C PHE A 10 16.04 -0.28 -13.47
N HIS A 11 15.26 -0.30 -14.55
CA HIS A 11 14.04 0.48 -14.65
C HIS A 11 12.98 0.05 -13.60
N LEU A 12 12.86 -1.25 -13.34
CA LEU A 12 11.97 -1.77 -12.31
C LEU A 12 12.41 -1.35 -10.91
N ASN A 13 13.71 -1.40 -10.61
CA ASN A 13 14.25 -0.99 -9.33
C ASN A 13 14.05 0.52 -9.09
N LEU A 14 14.24 1.32 -10.13
CA LEU A 14 14.00 2.75 -10.10
C LEU A 14 12.53 3.06 -9.82
N ARG A 15 11.59 2.42 -10.54
CA ARG A 15 10.15 2.58 -10.30
C ARG A 15 9.74 2.15 -8.89
N LYS A 16 10.30 1.04 -8.36
CA LYS A 16 10.03 0.59 -6.99
C LYS A 16 10.49 1.61 -5.96
N ASN A 17 11.73 2.09 -6.06
CA ASN A 17 12.27 3.09 -5.14
C ASN A 17 11.48 4.41 -5.19
N PHE A 18 11.15 4.90 -6.39
CA PHE A 18 10.33 6.10 -6.53
C PHE A 18 8.92 5.90 -5.98
N PHE A 19 8.28 4.76 -6.27
CA PHE A 19 6.96 4.46 -5.73
C PHE A 19 7.00 4.42 -4.21
N THR A 20 7.96 3.73 -3.59
CA THR A 20 8.12 3.71 -2.13
C THR A 20 8.30 5.11 -1.56
N VAL A 21 9.17 5.95 -2.13
CA VAL A 21 9.40 7.32 -1.65
C VAL A 21 8.15 8.19 -1.79
N LEU A 22 7.49 8.15 -2.96
CA LEU A 22 6.26 8.91 -3.21
C LEU A 22 5.13 8.44 -2.30
N VAL A 23 4.99 7.13 -2.13
CA VAL A 23 3.99 6.51 -1.26
C VAL A 23 4.25 6.92 0.18
N THR A 24 5.46 6.74 0.72
CA THR A 24 5.78 7.15 2.10
C THR A 24 5.59 8.66 2.32
N GLN A 25 6.02 9.49 1.37
CA GLN A 25 5.83 10.94 1.46
C GLN A 25 4.35 11.32 1.39
N HIS A 26 3.57 10.66 0.52
CA HIS A 26 2.13 10.88 0.41
C HIS A 26 1.39 10.44 1.66
N TRP A 27 1.67 9.24 2.18
CA TRP A 27 1.10 8.74 3.44
C TRP A 27 1.44 9.62 4.64
N SER A 28 2.66 10.18 4.71
CA SER A 28 3.03 11.10 5.79
C SER A 28 2.31 12.46 5.74
N ARG A 29 1.72 12.81 4.59
CA ARG A 29 1.00 14.07 4.35
C ARG A 29 -0.52 13.88 4.35
N LEU A 30 -1.02 12.66 4.33
CA LEU A 30 -2.44 12.40 4.43
C LEU A 30 -2.90 12.64 5.88
N PRO A 31 -3.95 13.44 6.11
CA PRO A 31 -4.55 13.55 7.43
C PRO A 31 -4.95 12.15 7.88
N ARG A 32 -4.63 11.80 9.12
CA ARG A 32 -4.96 10.49 9.70
C ARG A 32 -6.46 10.17 9.63
N GLU A 33 -7.32 11.19 9.53
CA GLU A 33 -8.76 11.06 9.24
C GLU A 33 -9.10 10.55 7.84
N VAL A 34 -8.31 10.88 6.81
CA VAL A 34 -8.50 10.33 5.44
C VAL A 34 -7.99 8.89 5.34
N VAL A 35 -7.12 8.50 6.28
CA VAL A 35 -6.56 7.13 6.39
C VAL A 35 -7.56 6.16 7.03
N GLU A 36 -8.64 6.65 7.63
CA GLU A 36 -9.87 5.87 7.88
C GLU A 36 -10.93 6.24 6.85
N PRO A 37 -10.77 5.80 5.59
CA PRO A 37 -11.85 5.93 4.63
C PRO A 37 -13.06 5.12 5.14
N PRO A 38 -14.28 5.47 4.70
CA PRO A 38 -15.48 4.70 5.03
C PRO A 38 -15.34 3.18 4.78
N SER A 39 -14.49 2.79 3.83
CA SER A 39 -14.17 1.39 3.56
C SER A 39 -13.36 0.70 4.68
N LEU A 40 -12.53 1.41 5.44
CA LEU A 40 -11.79 0.85 6.56
C LEU A 40 -12.69 0.64 7.78
N GLU A 41 -13.66 1.52 8.03
CA GLU A 41 -14.70 1.29 9.05
C GLU A 41 -15.57 0.08 8.73
N ILE A 42 -15.96 -0.07 7.45
CA ILE A 42 -16.68 -1.26 6.96
C ILE A 42 -15.81 -2.51 7.14
N PHE A 43 -14.51 -2.41 6.82
CA PHE A 43 -13.57 -3.52 6.99
C PHE A 43 -13.40 -3.92 8.47
N LYS A 44 -13.28 -2.95 9.38
CA LYS A 44 -13.22 -3.20 10.83
C LYS A 44 -14.50 -3.86 11.33
N THR A 45 -15.67 -3.35 10.94
CA THR A 45 -16.97 -3.96 11.29
C THR A 45 -17.06 -5.41 10.81
N CYS A 46 -16.60 -5.68 9.59
CA CYS A 46 -16.56 -7.04 9.06
C CYS A 46 -15.64 -7.97 9.88
N LEU A 47 -14.46 -7.48 10.27
CA LEU A 47 -13.53 -8.22 11.12
C LEU A 47 -14.12 -8.49 12.51
N ASP A 48 -14.77 -7.51 13.13
CA ASP A 48 -15.40 -7.67 14.44
C ASP A 48 -16.53 -8.71 14.40
N VAL A 49 -17.34 -8.73 13.33
CA VAL A 49 -18.37 -9.77 13.12
C VAL A 49 -17.72 -11.14 12.97
N ILE A 50 -16.66 -11.27 12.16
CA ILE A 50 -15.99 -12.56 11.95
C ILE A 50 -15.36 -13.08 13.25
N LEU A 51 -14.67 -12.21 14.00
CA LEU A 51 -14.05 -12.56 15.27
C LEU A 51 -15.08 -12.84 16.37
N GLY A 52 -16.18 -12.10 16.40
CA GLY A 52 -17.30 -12.36 17.31
C GLY A 52 -18.01 -13.68 17.03
N ASN A 53 -18.04 -14.12 15.77
CA ASN A 53 -18.58 -15.44 15.37
C ASN A 53 -17.62 -16.61 15.66
N MET A 54 -16.36 -16.33 16.00
CA MET A 54 -15.34 -17.33 16.35
C MET A 54 -15.21 -17.57 17.86
N LEU A 55 -15.94 -16.79 18.67
CA LEU A 55 -16.13 -16.98 20.12
C LEU A 55 -17.45 -17.72 20.39
#